data_AF-A0A7Y5RTN5-F1
#
_entry.id   AF-A0A7Y5RTN5-F1
#
_cell.length_a   1.000
_cell.length_b   1.000
_cell.length_c   1.000
_cell.angle_alpha   90.00
_cell.angle_beta   90.00
_cell.angle_gamma   90.00
#
_symmetry.space_group_name_H-M   'P 1'
#
loop_
_entity.id
_entity.type
_entity.pdbx_description
1 polymer ?
#
loop_
_entity_poly.entity_id
_entity_poly.type
_entity_poly.pdbx_seq_one_letter_code
_entity_poly.pdbx_strand_id
1 'polypeptide(L)'
;MSLWTRTIMLLALAILSLSLGLGLDRAFSTEPSDLDNFVSARNTRRAIAYRFVDYRGGRVAKSDVSGVGWNPTEDATAEVHPGSAIDVRRSLLAMERHEANLAKTFVDDEKKKVRDGGPNDPGIKSLEDDIAGFNRKRREVVSELSLIENKMRIFAMTLAGYSITIKHFQQMVFNYDYEVHLAIIERDALRTELMQVKALGEDLIDEKKAIEDANYRTSSELRRTAMLIRDYEQYDPHLRGKAAKEGNPWVRGIVERASEDSRAGLIWISIGSQDGVQLGQVLSIHRGGQFVGRMRVEALDRNTAQGRLLEEFRGKVTPRAGDHVRGAPNFGSTEK
;
A
#
# COMPACT_ATOMS: atom_id res chain seq x y z
N MET A 1 1.95 29.28 9.59
CA MET A 1 1.80 28.65 8.26
C MET A 1 1.46 29.73 7.24
N SER A 2 2.22 29.82 6.15
CA SER A 2 1.96 30.81 5.10
C SER A 2 0.72 30.43 4.29
N LEU A 3 0.05 31.41 3.67
CA LEU A 3 -1.07 31.21 2.74
C LEU A 3 -0.72 30.21 1.61
N TRP A 4 0.56 30.16 1.24
CA TRP A 4 1.11 29.23 0.25
C TRP A 4 1.07 27.76 0.69
N THR A 5 1.41 27.47 1.96
CA THR A 5 1.32 26.10 2.48
C THR A 5 -0.11 25.56 2.53
N ARG A 6 -1.12 26.42 2.76
CA ARG A 6 -2.53 26.00 2.79
C ARG A 6 -3.09 25.70 1.40
N THR A 7 -2.68 26.45 0.39
CA THR A 7 -3.15 26.26 -0.98
C THR A 7 -2.59 24.99 -1.62
N ILE A 8 -1.31 24.67 -1.36
CA ILE A 8 -0.71 23.40 -1.81
C ILE A 8 -1.41 22.20 -1.18
N MET A 9 -1.72 22.27 0.13
CA MET A 9 -2.33 21.16 0.83
C MET A 9 -3.76 20.88 0.33
N LEU A 10 -4.55 21.92 0.03
CA LEU A 10 -5.88 21.75 -0.56
C LEU A 10 -5.82 21.16 -1.98
N LEU A 11 -4.83 21.56 -2.78
CA LEU A 11 -4.64 21.01 -4.12
C LEU A 11 -4.27 19.51 -4.08
N ALA A 12 -3.39 19.12 -3.16
CA ALA A 12 -3.02 17.72 -2.97
C ALA A 12 -4.22 16.86 -2.55
N LEU A 13 -5.08 17.40 -1.68
CA LEU A 13 -6.29 16.71 -1.21
C LEU A 13 -7.34 16.55 -2.33
N ALA A 14 -7.46 17.57 -3.20
CA ALA A 14 -8.32 17.49 -4.38
C ALA A 14 -7.85 16.42 -5.38
N ILE A 15 -6.54 16.35 -5.66
CA ILE A 15 -5.96 15.33 -6.55
C ILE A 15 -6.17 13.92 -5.97
N LEU A 16 -5.98 13.76 -4.66
CA LEU A 16 -6.18 12.48 -3.98
C LEU A 16 -7.64 12.02 -4.09
N SER A 17 -8.60 12.92 -3.86
CA SER A 17 -10.03 12.62 -3.98
C SER A 17 -10.44 12.23 -5.41
N LEU A 18 -9.87 12.90 -6.42
CA LEU A 18 -10.12 12.58 -7.82
C LEU A 18 -9.56 11.19 -8.19
N SER A 19 -8.36 10.86 -7.70
CA SER A 19 -7.74 9.54 -7.93
C SER A 19 -8.51 8.40 -7.25
N LEU A 20 -9.07 8.64 -6.06
CA LEU A 20 -9.94 7.66 -5.39
C LEU A 20 -11.27 7.47 -6.14
N GLY A 21 -11.88 8.56 -6.64
CA GLY A 21 -13.13 8.49 -7.40
C GLY A 21 -12.99 7.67 -8.68
N LEU A 22 -11.91 7.87 -9.44
CA LEU A 22 -11.62 7.10 -10.67
C LEU A 22 -11.29 5.63 -10.39
N GLY A 23 -10.69 5.33 -9.23
CA GLY A 23 -10.41 3.95 -8.81
C GLY A 23 -11.68 3.19 -8.41
N LEU A 24 -12.62 3.86 -7.74
CA LEU A 24 -13.89 3.27 -7.30
C LEU A 24 -14.83 3.00 -8.47
N ASP A 25 -14.89 3.86 -9.48
CA ASP A 25 -15.75 3.65 -10.67
C ASP A 25 -15.34 2.40 -11.46
N ARG A 26 -14.02 2.10 -11.51
CA ARG A 26 -13.50 0.84 -12.07
C ARG A 26 -13.73 -0.39 -11.18
N ALA A 27 -13.85 -0.22 -9.87
CA ALA A 27 -14.11 -1.32 -8.95
C ALA A 27 -15.61 -1.71 -8.92
N PHE A 28 -16.50 -0.81 -9.32
CA PHE A 28 -17.96 -1.00 -9.30
C PHE A 28 -18.61 -1.17 -10.67
N SER A 29 -17.86 -1.12 -11.78
CA SER A 29 -18.42 -1.48 -13.09
C SER A 29 -18.78 -2.98 -13.08
N THR A 30 -20.08 -3.27 -13.08
CA THR A 30 -20.68 -4.62 -13.15
C THR A 30 -20.57 -5.27 -14.53
N GLU A 31 -19.64 -4.80 -15.37
CA GLU A 31 -19.34 -5.46 -16.63
C GLU A 31 -18.55 -6.74 -16.31
N PRO A 32 -19.03 -7.93 -16.77
CA PRO A 32 -18.30 -9.16 -16.59
C PRO A 32 -16.91 -9.01 -17.19
N SER A 33 -15.89 -9.42 -16.43
CA SER A 33 -14.51 -9.33 -16.89
C SER A 33 -14.36 -10.02 -18.25
N ASP A 34 -13.42 -9.55 -19.10
CA ASP A 34 -13.16 -10.20 -20.39
C ASP A 34 -12.89 -11.71 -20.23
N LEU A 35 -12.35 -12.10 -19.07
CA LEU A 35 -12.16 -13.49 -18.69
C LEU A 35 -13.48 -14.23 -18.43
N ASP A 36 -14.45 -13.62 -17.76
CA ASP A 36 -15.79 -14.20 -17.55
C ASP A 36 -16.56 -14.33 -18.86
N ASN A 37 -16.45 -13.32 -19.74
CA ASN A 37 -17.02 -13.38 -21.09
C ASN A 37 -16.37 -14.50 -21.92
N PHE A 38 -15.05 -14.68 -21.80
CA PHE A 38 -14.30 -15.75 -22.46
C PHE A 38 -14.70 -17.15 -21.96
N VAL A 39 -14.81 -17.33 -20.64
CA VAL A 39 -15.21 -18.60 -20.02
C VAL A 39 -16.67 -18.94 -20.34
N SER A 40 -17.57 -17.96 -20.30
CA SER A 40 -18.98 -18.11 -20.69
C SER A 40 -19.08 -18.55 -22.16
N ALA A 41 -18.45 -17.83 -23.08
CA ALA A 41 -18.46 -18.16 -24.50
C ALA A 41 -17.87 -19.55 -24.79
N ARG A 42 -16.81 -19.95 -24.09
CA ARG A 42 -16.21 -21.30 -24.20
C ARG A 42 -17.18 -22.40 -23.78
N ASN A 43 -17.94 -22.19 -22.71
CA ASN A 43 -18.91 -23.15 -22.21
C ASN A 43 -20.14 -23.26 -23.13
N THR A 44 -20.63 -22.15 -23.68
CA THR A 44 -21.74 -22.16 -24.64
C THR A 44 -21.36 -22.88 -25.94
N ARG A 45 -20.13 -22.67 -26.46
CA ARG A 45 -19.61 -23.38 -27.65
C ARG A 45 -19.54 -24.89 -27.42
N ARG A 46 -19.09 -25.33 -26.24
CA ARG A 46 -19.10 -26.76 -25.85
C ARG A 46 -20.50 -27.33 -25.85
N ALA A 47 -21.48 -26.64 -25.27
CA ALA A 47 -22.87 -27.10 -25.22
C ALA A 47 -23.50 -27.26 -26.63
N ILE A 48 -23.20 -26.33 -27.55
CA ILE A 48 -23.66 -26.42 -28.95
C ILE A 48 -22.98 -27.59 -29.67
N ALA A 49 -21.67 -27.78 -29.47
CA ALA A 49 -20.92 -28.89 -30.07
C ALA A 49 -21.44 -30.27 -29.64
N TYR A 50 -21.82 -30.44 -28.37
CA TYR A 50 -22.43 -31.70 -27.88
C TYR A 50 -23.79 -31.98 -28.55
N ARG A 51 -24.64 -30.96 -28.73
CA ARG A 51 -25.93 -31.11 -29.45
C ARG A 51 -25.75 -31.42 -30.94
N PHE A 52 -24.75 -30.83 -31.59
CA PHE A 52 -24.49 -31.04 -33.01
C PHE A 52 -23.91 -32.42 -33.30
N VAL A 53 -23.08 -32.93 -32.37
CA VAL A 53 -22.54 -34.29 -32.42
C VAL A 53 -23.64 -35.36 -32.30
N ASP A 54 -24.67 -35.10 -31.49
CA ASP A 54 -25.84 -35.97 -31.37
C ASP A 54 -26.66 -36.05 -32.68
N TYR A 55 -26.70 -34.96 -33.46
CA TYR A 55 -27.46 -34.88 -34.71
C TYR A 55 -26.83 -35.65 -35.88
N ARG A 56 -25.50 -35.83 -35.88
CA ARG A 56 -24.77 -36.52 -36.97
C ARG A 56 -24.09 -37.82 -36.58
N GLY A 57 -24.22 -38.27 -35.32
CA GLY A 57 -23.50 -39.46 -34.84
C GLY A 57 -21.98 -39.26 -34.88
N GLY A 58 -21.54 -38.04 -34.58
CA GLY A 58 -20.15 -37.59 -34.75
C GLY A 58 -19.29 -37.73 -33.48
N ARG A 59 -18.02 -37.30 -33.58
CA ARG A 59 -17.07 -37.22 -32.47
C ARG A 59 -16.87 -35.75 -32.09
N VAL A 60 -16.66 -35.43 -30.81
CA VAL A 60 -16.35 -34.06 -30.38
C VAL A 60 -14.84 -33.85 -30.51
N ALA A 61 -14.42 -33.02 -31.47
CA ALA A 61 -13.02 -32.61 -31.63
C ALA A 61 -12.65 -31.51 -30.61
N LYS A 62 -11.40 -31.52 -30.14
CA LYS A 62 -10.83 -30.50 -29.26
C LYS A 62 -10.49 -29.26 -30.10
N SER A 63 -11.26 -28.17 -30.02
CA SER A 63 -10.89 -26.94 -30.76
C SER A 63 -9.83 -26.16 -30.00
N ASP A 64 -8.60 -26.08 -30.54
CA ASP A 64 -7.52 -25.25 -30.00
C ASP A 64 -7.54 -23.79 -30.52
N VAL A 65 -8.59 -23.40 -31.26
CA VAL A 65 -8.68 -22.08 -31.90
C VAL A 65 -9.27 -21.04 -30.93
N SER A 66 -8.43 -20.13 -30.44
CA SER A 66 -8.77 -19.00 -29.56
C SER A 66 -9.44 -17.81 -30.29
N GLY A 67 -9.87 -17.97 -31.54
CA GLY A 67 -10.47 -16.92 -32.38
C GLY A 67 -12.00 -16.93 -32.43
N VAL A 68 -12.59 -15.79 -32.82
CA VAL A 68 -14.03 -15.49 -32.84
C VAL A 68 -14.77 -16.12 -34.05
N GLY A 69 -14.16 -17.04 -34.79
CA GLY A 69 -14.82 -17.76 -35.89
C GLY A 69 -14.69 -19.27 -35.68
N TRP A 70 -15.73 -19.91 -35.16
CA TRP A 70 -15.82 -21.38 -35.14
C TRP A 70 -16.60 -21.82 -36.39
N ASN A 71 -15.95 -22.54 -37.31
CA ASN A 71 -16.60 -23.14 -38.46
C ASN A 71 -16.71 -24.67 -38.26
N PRO A 72 -17.90 -25.22 -37.94
CA PRO A 72 -18.08 -26.63 -37.56
C PRO A 72 -17.65 -27.67 -38.60
N THR A 73 -17.43 -27.25 -39.84
CA THR A 73 -17.14 -28.14 -40.96
C THR A 73 -15.66 -28.33 -41.23
N GLU A 74 -14.79 -27.40 -40.80
CA GLU A 74 -13.35 -27.42 -41.12
C GLU A 74 -12.48 -27.82 -39.92
N ASP A 75 -12.91 -27.55 -38.68
CA ASP A 75 -12.09 -27.71 -37.47
C ASP A 75 -12.19 -29.09 -36.77
N ALA A 76 -12.80 -30.09 -37.41
CA ALA A 76 -13.10 -31.39 -36.80
C ALA A 76 -11.93 -32.40 -36.79
N THR A 77 -10.69 -31.98 -37.06
CA THR A 77 -9.53 -32.87 -37.23
C THR A 77 -8.66 -33.06 -35.99
N ALA A 78 -8.99 -32.43 -34.85
CA ALA A 78 -8.20 -32.51 -33.63
C ALA A 78 -8.71 -33.58 -32.64
N GLU A 79 -7.77 -34.14 -31.87
CA GLU A 79 -7.92 -35.25 -30.92
C GLU A 79 -9.28 -35.33 -30.21
N VAL A 80 -9.86 -36.53 -30.25
CA VAL A 80 -11.21 -36.83 -29.76
C VAL A 80 -11.22 -36.82 -28.24
N HIS A 81 -12.18 -36.10 -27.63
CA HIS A 81 -12.38 -36.16 -26.18
C HIS A 81 -12.71 -37.61 -25.74
N PRO A 82 -12.01 -38.18 -24.74
CA PRO A 82 -12.34 -39.52 -24.24
C PRO A 82 -13.80 -39.57 -23.75
N GLY A 83 -14.59 -40.52 -24.28
CA GLY A 83 -16.02 -40.66 -23.96
C GLY A 83 -17.00 -39.93 -24.89
N SER A 84 -16.52 -39.22 -25.93
CA SER A 84 -17.38 -38.45 -26.86
C SER A 84 -17.89 -39.22 -28.09
N ALA A 85 -17.58 -40.52 -28.20
CA ALA A 85 -18.07 -41.36 -29.28
C ALA A 85 -19.42 -41.99 -28.89
N ILE A 86 -20.51 -41.44 -29.43
CA ILE A 86 -21.84 -42.03 -29.30
C ILE A 86 -22.06 -42.94 -30.52
N ASP A 87 -22.30 -44.23 -30.29
CA ASP A 87 -22.65 -45.18 -31.35
C ASP A 87 -23.96 -44.74 -32.00
N VAL A 88 -23.94 -44.49 -33.32
CA VAL A 88 -25.10 -44.06 -34.11
C VAL A 88 -26.30 -45.01 -33.95
N ARG A 89 -26.04 -46.30 -33.70
CA ARG A 89 -27.08 -47.31 -33.46
C ARG A 89 -27.78 -47.17 -32.11
N ARG A 90 -27.17 -46.44 -31.16
CA ARG A 90 -27.71 -46.13 -29.83
C ARG A 90 -28.18 -44.68 -29.70
N SER A 91 -28.19 -43.92 -30.80
CA SER A 91 -28.80 -42.60 -30.84
C SER A 91 -30.31 -42.74 -30.64
N LEU A 92 -30.89 -41.92 -29.76
CA LEU A 92 -32.33 -41.86 -29.50
C LEU A 92 -33.16 -41.73 -30.80
N LEU A 93 -32.65 -40.96 -31.77
CA LEU A 93 -33.28 -40.76 -33.08
C LEU A 93 -33.24 -42.01 -33.99
N ALA A 94 -32.19 -42.82 -33.90
CA ALA A 94 -32.10 -44.08 -34.66
C ALA A 94 -33.09 -45.12 -34.12
N MET A 95 -33.30 -45.14 -32.80
CA MET A 95 -34.30 -45.97 -32.15
C MET A 95 -35.73 -45.53 -32.54
N GLU A 96 -36.02 -44.23 -32.52
CA GLU A 96 -37.31 -43.68 -32.97
C GLU A 96 -37.63 -44.01 -34.44
N ARG A 97 -36.65 -43.91 -35.35
CA ARG A 97 -36.85 -44.29 -36.77
C ARG A 97 -37.09 -45.77 -36.96
N HIS A 98 -36.42 -46.62 -36.18
CA HIS A 98 -36.63 -48.07 -36.23
C HIS A 98 -38.03 -48.46 -35.75
N GLU A 99 -38.50 -47.86 -34.66
CA GLU A 99 -39.86 -48.07 -34.14
C GLU A 99 -40.94 -47.58 -35.11
N ALA A 100 -40.75 -46.42 -35.74
CA ALA A 100 -41.68 -45.90 -36.74
C ALA A 100 -41.78 -46.81 -37.98
N ASN A 101 -40.67 -47.42 -38.41
CA ASN A 101 -40.66 -48.35 -39.54
C ASN A 101 -41.34 -49.68 -39.20
N LEU A 102 -41.15 -50.22 -37.98
CA LEU A 102 -41.84 -51.41 -37.51
C LEU A 102 -43.35 -51.22 -37.42
N ALA A 103 -43.79 -50.07 -36.90
CA ALA A 103 -45.21 -49.73 -36.83
C ALA A 103 -45.85 -49.66 -38.23
N LYS A 104 -45.13 -49.13 -39.21
CA LYS A 104 -45.62 -49.03 -40.59
C LYS A 104 -45.77 -50.41 -41.25
N THR A 105 -44.80 -51.30 -41.06
CA THR A 105 -44.89 -52.68 -41.58
C THR A 105 -46.03 -53.47 -40.96
N PHE A 106 -46.31 -53.27 -39.67
CA PHE A 106 -47.42 -53.94 -38.97
C PHE A 106 -48.78 -53.48 -39.52
N VAL A 107 -48.94 -52.17 -39.71
CA VAL A 107 -50.17 -51.57 -40.27
C VAL A 107 -50.41 -52.00 -41.72
N ASP A 108 -49.34 -52.13 -42.52
CA ASP A 108 -49.47 -52.54 -43.93
C ASP A 108 -49.82 -54.03 -44.07
N ASP A 109 -49.29 -54.91 -43.20
CA ASP A 109 -49.67 -56.34 -43.15
C ASP A 109 -51.10 -56.56 -42.62
N GLU A 110 -51.57 -55.74 -41.69
CA GLU A 110 -52.93 -55.80 -41.15
C GLU A 110 -53.98 -55.26 -42.11
N LYS A 111 -53.71 -54.16 -42.81
CA LYS A 111 -54.59 -53.64 -43.88
C LYS A 111 -54.83 -54.68 -44.97
N LYS A 112 -53.84 -55.55 -45.22
CA LYS A 112 -53.97 -56.65 -46.18
C LYS A 112 -54.93 -57.73 -45.68
N LYS A 113 -54.97 -58.03 -44.38
CA LYS A 113 -55.90 -59.00 -43.78
C LYS A 113 -57.34 -58.48 -43.70
N VAL A 114 -57.53 -57.20 -43.37
CA VAL A 114 -58.87 -56.58 -43.27
C VAL A 114 -59.53 -56.40 -44.64
N ARG A 115 -58.75 -56.25 -45.71
CA ARG A 115 -59.27 -56.12 -47.08
C ARG A 115 -59.95 -57.40 -47.60
N ASP A 116 -59.62 -58.56 -47.01
CA ASP A 116 -60.09 -59.87 -47.47
C ASP A 116 -61.15 -60.51 -46.53
N GLY A 117 -61.39 -59.94 -45.33
CA GLY A 117 -62.31 -60.47 -44.31
C GLY A 117 -63.57 -59.60 -44.12
N GLY A 118 -64.76 -60.21 -44.16
CA GLY A 118 -66.04 -59.53 -43.91
C GLY A 118 -66.21 -59.05 -42.45
N PRO A 119 -67.23 -58.21 -42.16
CA PRO A 119 -67.37 -57.45 -40.90
C PRO A 119 -67.56 -58.25 -39.60
N ASN A 120 -67.56 -59.59 -39.64
CA ASN A 120 -67.67 -60.48 -38.48
C ASN A 120 -66.45 -61.40 -38.32
N ASP A 121 -65.32 -61.07 -38.95
CA ASP A 121 -64.12 -61.88 -38.90
C ASP A 121 -63.47 -61.84 -37.49
N PRO A 122 -63.22 -62.99 -36.82
CA PRO A 122 -62.48 -63.04 -35.55
C PRO A 122 -61.10 -62.35 -35.62
N GLY A 123 -60.53 -62.18 -36.81
CA GLY A 123 -59.32 -61.39 -37.02
C GLY A 123 -59.46 -59.92 -36.61
N ILE A 124 -60.64 -59.29 -36.77
CA ILE A 124 -60.88 -57.89 -36.41
C ILE A 124 -60.85 -57.72 -34.88
N LYS A 125 -61.44 -58.66 -34.12
CA LYS A 125 -61.42 -58.62 -32.66
C LYS A 125 -60.01 -58.81 -32.09
N SER A 126 -59.24 -59.74 -32.65
CA SER A 126 -57.82 -59.92 -32.27
C SER A 126 -57.02 -58.64 -32.49
N LEU A 127 -57.29 -57.94 -33.59
CA LEU A 127 -56.63 -56.70 -33.97
C LEU A 127 -57.02 -55.53 -33.05
N GLU A 128 -58.29 -55.45 -32.65
CA GLU A 128 -58.74 -54.51 -31.62
C GLU A 128 -58.05 -54.75 -30.26
N ASP A 129 -57.91 -56.01 -29.85
CA ASP A 129 -57.21 -56.40 -28.62
C ASP A 129 -55.71 -56.09 -28.70
N ASP A 130 -55.06 -56.34 -29.84
CA ASP A 130 -53.65 -56.02 -30.08
C ASP A 130 -53.40 -54.50 -30.08
N ILE A 131 -54.29 -53.71 -30.71
CA ILE A 131 -54.26 -52.24 -30.65
C ILE A 131 -54.45 -51.76 -29.21
N ALA A 132 -55.38 -52.35 -28.46
CA ALA A 132 -55.59 -52.01 -27.06
C ALA A 132 -54.36 -52.33 -26.20
N GLY A 133 -53.71 -53.47 -26.44
CA GLY A 133 -52.47 -53.89 -25.79
C GLY A 133 -51.29 -52.95 -26.11
N PHE A 134 -51.11 -52.60 -27.38
CA PHE A 134 -50.10 -51.63 -27.82
C PHE A 134 -50.32 -50.25 -27.18
N ASN A 135 -51.57 -49.78 -27.14
CA ASN A 135 -51.91 -48.51 -26.48
C ASN A 135 -51.69 -48.52 -24.96
N ARG A 136 -51.77 -49.69 -24.30
CA ARG A 136 -51.37 -49.82 -22.88
C ARG A 136 -49.85 -49.71 -22.72
N LYS A 137 -49.06 -50.47 -23.49
CA LYS A 137 -47.59 -50.40 -23.47
C LYS A 137 -47.07 -49.01 -23.82
N ARG A 138 -47.67 -48.34 -24.82
CA ARG A 138 -47.32 -46.96 -25.18
C ARG A 138 -47.54 -46.00 -24.02
N ARG A 139 -48.66 -46.13 -23.28
CA ARG A 139 -48.91 -45.29 -22.10
C ARG A 139 -47.92 -45.55 -20.97
N GLU A 140 -47.51 -46.80 -20.77
CA GLU A 140 -46.47 -47.18 -19.82
C GLU A 140 -45.12 -46.54 -20.18
N VAL A 141 -44.66 -46.70 -21.43
CA VAL A 141 -43.41 -46.09 -21.91
C VAL A 141 -43.45 -44.56 -21.82
N VAL A 142 -44.57 -43.93 -22.18
CA VAL A 142 -44.73 -42.47 -22.03
C VAL A 142 -44.66 -42.06 -20.56
N SER A 143 -45.23 -42.85 -19.65
CA SER A 143 -45.12 -42.58 -18.21
C SER A 143 -43.68 -42.71 -17.70
N GLU A 144 -42.93 -43.72 -18.16
CA GLU A 144 -41.51 -43.88 -17.82
C GLU A 144 -40.65 -42.74 -18.37
N LEU A 145 -40.88 -42.34 -19.62
CA LEU A 145 -40.21 -41.20 -20.23
C LEU A 145 -40.47 -39.90 -19.45
N SER A 146 -41.71 -39.68 -19.00
CA SER A 146 -42.04 -38.51 -18.16
C SER A 146 -41.32 -38.55 -16.80
N LEU A 147 -41.13 -39.74 -16.22
CA LEU A 147 -40.38 -39.92 -14.97
C LEU A 147 -38.89 -39.63 -15.18
N ILE A 148 -38.32 -40.10 -16.29
CA ILE A 148 -36.94 -39.84 -16.68
C ILE A 148 -36.74 -38.34 -16.94
N GLU A 149 -37.65 -37.69 -17.65
CA GLU A 149 -37.61 -36.24 -17.89
C GLU A 149 -37.64 -35.45 -16.56
N ASN A 150 -38.53 -35.82 -15.64
CA ASN A 150 -38.59 -35.20 -14.31
C ASN A 150 -37.28 -35.41 -13.52
N LYS A 151 -36.69 -36.61 -13.56
CA LYS A 151 -35.37 -36.87 -12.93
C LYS A 151 -34.26 -36.05 -13.56
N MET A 152 -34.24 -35.92 -14.90
CA MET A 152 -33.28 -35.08 -15.62
C MET A 152 -33.44 -33.61 -15.25
N ARG A 153 -34.68 -33.11 -15.11
CA ARG A 153 -34.96 -31.73 -14.67
C ARG A 153 -34.44 -31.48 -13.25
N ILE A 154 -34.71 -32.40 -12.31
CA ILE A 154 -34.20 -32.30 -10.93
C ILE A 154 -32.67 -32.30 -10.93
N PHE A 155 -32.05 -33.24 -11.66
CA PHE A 155 -30.59 -33.31 -11.76
C PHE A 155 -29.99 -32.03 -12.36
N ALA A 156 -30.59 -31.46 -13.40
CA ALA A 156 -30.17 -30.18 -13.98
C ALA A 156 -30.28 -29.03 -12.96
N MET A 157 -31.34 -28.99 -12.15
CA MET A 157 -31.47 -28.02 -11.06
C MET A 157 -30.40 -28.22 -9.99
N THR A 158 -30.07 -29.47 -9.63
CA THR A 158 -28.99 -29.77 -8.68
C THR A 158 -27.62 -29.32 -9.21
N LEU A 159 -27.33 -29.58 -10.49
CA LEU A 159 -26.10 -29.11 -11.15
C LEU A 159 -26.03 -27.58 -11.20
N ALA A 160 -27.15 -26.89 -11.46
CA ALA A 160 -27.21 -25.44 -11.39
C ALA A 160 -26.90 -24.92 -9.97
N GLY A 161 -27.42 -25.60 -8.94
CA GLY A 161 -27.09 -25.33 -7.53
C GLY A 161 -25.60 -25.47 -7.24
N TYR A 162 -24.97 -26.57 -7.66
CA TYR A 162 -23.52 -26.76 -7.50
C TYR A 162 -22.71 -25.71 -8.26
N SER A 163 -23.16 -25.27 -9.44
CA SER A 163 -22.48 -24.20 -10.18
C SER A 163 -22.43 -22.89 -9.38
N ILE A 164 -23.49 -22.56 -8.63
CA ILE A 164 -23.52 -21.37 -7.77
C ILE A 164 -22.54 -21.54 -6.60
N THR A 165 -22.55 -22.70 -5.95
CA THR A 165 -21.62 -23.00 -4.85
C THR A 165 -20.15 -22.94 -5.29
N ILE A 166 -19.83 -23.47 -6.48
CA ILE A 166 -18.47 -23.42 -7.04
C ILE A 166 -18.05 -21.96 -7.29
N LYS A 167 -18.93 -21.14 -7.88
CA LYS A 167 -18.64 -19.71 -8.08
C LYS A 167 -18.40 -18.98 -6.76
N HIS A 168 -19.22 -19.25 -5.75
CA HIS A 168 -19.03 -18.67 -4.42
C HIS A 168 -17.70 -19.10 -3.78
N PHE A 169 -17.35 -20.38 -3.88
CA PHE A 169 -16.07 -20.90 -3.39
C PHE A 169 -14.88 -20.26 -4.12
N GLN A 170 -14.96 -20.12 -5.45
CA GLN A 170 -13.93 -19.43 -6.24
C GLN A 170 -13.72 -17.98 -5.78
N GLN A 171 -14.82 -17.25 -5.51
CA GLN A 171 -14.74 -15.89 -4.98
C GLN A 171 -14.08 -15.85 -3.60
N MET A 172 -14.42 -16.78 -2.70
CA MET A 172 -13.80 -16.85 -1.38
C MET A 172 -12.29 -17.14 -1.48
N VAL A 173 -11.88 -18.08 -2.33
CA VAL A 173 -10.46 -18.39 -2.54
C VAL A 173 -9.71 -17.17 -3.08
N PHE A 174 -10.30 -16.44 -4.03
CA PHE A 174 -9.71 -15.21 -4.55
C PHE A 174 -9.54 -14.13 -3.45
N ASN A 175 -10.57 -13.93 -2.61
CA ASN A 175 -10.49 -12.98 -1.51
C ASN A 175 -9.40 -13.38 -0.49
N TYR A 176 -9.28 -14.67 -0.15
CA TYR A 176 -8.23 -15.14 0.75
C TYR A 176 -6.84 -15.02 0.14
N ASP A 177 -6.68 -15.29 -1.16
CA ASP A 177 -5.39 -15.11 -1.86
C ASP A 177 -4.95 -13.64 -1.83
N TYR A 178 -5.89 -12.71 -2.05
CA TYR A 178 -5.67 -11.28 -1.90
C TYR A 178 -5.24 -10.90 -0.48
N GLU A 179 -5.93 -11.39 0.56
CA GLU A 179 -5.57 -11.13 1.96
C GLU A 179 -4.17 -11.67 2.32
N VAL A 180 -3.83 -12.88 1.84
CA VAL A 180 -2.50 -13.47 2.05
C VAL A 180 -1.42 -12.63 1.35
N HIS A 181 -1.66 -12.17 0.13
CA HIS A 181 -0.74 -11.29 -0.58
C HIS A 181 -0.52 -9.96 0.15
N LEU A 182 -1.59 -9.35 0.66
CA LEU A 182 -1.51 -8.13 1.48
C LEU A 182 -0.67 -8.37 2.75
N ALA A 183 -0.92 -9.46 3.46
CA ALA A 183 -0.16 -9.81 4.66
C ALA A 183 1.34 -10.07 4.38
N ILE A 184 1.68 -10.62 3.21
CA ILE A 184 3.09 -10.79 2.78
C ILE A 184 3.75 -9.43 2.56
N ILE A 185 3.06 -8.51 1.87
CA ILE A 185 3.57 -7.14 1.62
C ILE A 185 3.79 -6.42 2.95
N GLU A 186 2.82 -6.47 3.86
CA GLU A 186 2.94 -5.86 5.20
C GLU A 186 4.09 -6.45 6.00
N ARG A 187 4.25 -7.79 6.00
CA ARG A 187 5.37 -8.47 6.67
C ARG A 187 6.72 -8.00 6.12
N ASP A 188 6.86 -7.85 4.81
CA ASP A 188 8.13 -7.47 4.18
C ASP A 188 8.44 -5.98 4.41
N ALA A 189 7.42 -5.12 4.46
CA ALA A 189 7.56 -3.74 4.91
C ALA A 189 8.05 -3.66 6.37
N LEU A 190 7.42 -4.38 7.29
CA LEU A 190 7.81 -4.43 8.71
C LEU A 190 9.22 -4.98 8.91
N ARG A 191 9.66 -5.95 8.10
CA ARG A 191 11.04 -6.45 8.13
C ARG A 191 12.05 -5.37 7.72
N THR A 192 11.70 -4.56 6.73
CA THR A 192 12.54 -3.45 6.25
C THR A 192 12.66 -2.38 7.33
N GLU A 193 11.55 -1.99 7.96
CA GLU A 193 11.55 -1.07 9.11
C GLU A 193 12.36 -1.61 10.28
N LEU A 194 12.23 -2.90 10.62
CA LEU A 194 13.02 -3.52 11.68
C LEU A 194 14.53 -3.46 11.40
N MET A 195 14.95 -3.67 10.15
CA MET A 195 16.36 -3.54 9.77
C MET A 195 16.85 -2.09 9.92
N GLN A 196 16.04 -1.10 9.53
CA GLN A 196 16.38 0.32 9.71
C GLN A 196 16.50 0.69 11.18
N VAL A 197 15.55 0.25 12.04
CA VAL A 197 15.60 0.50 13.48
C VAL A 197 16.81 -0.16 14.12
N LYS A 198 17.21 -1.36 13.68
CA LYS A 198 18.43 -2.02 14.16
C LYS A 198 19.69 -1.24 13.78
N ALA A 199 19.80 -0.80 12.53
CA ALA A 199 20.92 0.00 12.06
C ALA A 199 21.04 1.32 12.86
N LEU A 200 19.92 2.04 13.03
CA LEU A 200 19.88 3.24 13.88
C LEU A 200 20.26 2.95 15.34
N GLY A 201 19.86 1.79 15.86
CA GLY A 201 20.25 1.35 17.20
C GLY A 201 21.75 1.13 17.36
N GLU A 202 22.40 0.56 16.34
CA GLU A 202 23.86 0.38 16.30
C GLU A 202 24.58 1.74 16.20
N ASP A 203 24.12 2.64 15.33
CA ASP A 203 24.66 3.99 15.20
C ASP A 203 24.61 4.78 16.53
N LEU A 204 23.49 4.68 17.27
CA LEU A 204 23.35 5.34 18.57
C LEU A 204 24.28 4.76 19.64
N ILE A 205 24.59 3.46 19.58
CA ILE A 205 25.55 2.83 20.49
C ILE A 205 26.96 3.37 20.21
N ASP A 206 27.33 3.51 18.94
CA ASP A 206 28.61 4.07 18.53
C ASP A 206 28.73 5.56 18.87
N GLU A 207 27.67 6.35 18.66
CA GLU A 207 27.63 7.77 19.05
C GLU A 207 27.77 7.92 20.57
N LYS A 208 27.06 7.10 21.36
CA LYS A 208 27.20 7.10 22.81
C LYS A 208 28.64 6.84 23.24
N LYS A 209 29.29 5.84 22.65
CA LYS A 209 30.69 5.52 22.94
C LYS A 209 31.62 6.67 22.59
N ALA A 210 31.41 7.33 21.44
CA ALA A 210 32.18 8.49 21.04
C ALA A 210 32.03 9.68 22.03
N ILE A 211 30.81 9.91 22.54
CA ILE A 211 30.54 10.92 23.57
C ILE A 211 31.23 10.57 24.90
N GLU A 212 31.19 9.30 25.31
CA GLU A 212 31.87 8.83 26.53
C GLU A 212 33.39 9.03 26.43
N ASP A 213 33.99 8.68 25.29
CA ASP A 213 35.42 8.90 25.01
C ASP A 213 35.78 10.39 25.01
N ALA A 214 34.95 11.24 24.40
CA ALA A 214 35.13 12.68 24.38
C ALA A 214 35.04 13.29 25.79
N ASN A 215 34.08 12.84 26.60
CA ASN A 215 33.91 13.29 27.97
C ASN A 215 35.08 12.87 28.86
N TYR A 216 35.60 11.65 28.67
CA TYR A 216 36.79 11.16 29.36
C TYR A 216 38.01 12.03 29.04
N ARG A 217 38.23 12.37 27.76
CA ARG A 217 39.32 13.27 27.33
C ARG A 217 39.20 14.65 27.97
N THR A 218 38.03 15.29 27.85
CA THR A 218 37.77 16.62 28.44
C THR A 218 37.96 16.61 29.95
N SER A 219 37.48 15.58 30.65
CA SER A 219 37.64 15.43 32.10
C SER A 219 39.11 15.29 32.50
N SER A 220 39.89 14.53 31.71
CA SER A 220 41.34 14.36 31.93
C SER A 220 42.10 15.67 31.71
N GLU A 221 41.76 16.41 30.65
CA GLU A 221 42.33 17.73 30.37
C GLU A 221 42.02 18.72 31.50
N LEU A 222 40.75 18.87 31.89
CA LEU A 222 40.35 19.74 33.00
C LEU A 222 41.07 19.39 34.30
N ARG A 223 41.26 18.10 34.59
CA ARG A 223 42.02 17.65 35.76
C ARG A 223 43.49 18.07 35.68
N ARG A 224 44.13 17.95 34.50
CA ARG A 224 45.51 18.43 34.29
C ARG A 224 45.61 19.93 34.44
N THR A 225 44.68 20.69 33.86
CA THR A 225 44.66 22.16 33.98
C THR A 225 44.45 22.59 35.43
N ALA A 226 43.57 21.92 36.17
CA ALA A 226 43.36 22.18 37.59
C ALA A 226 44.61 21.88 38.43
N MET A 227 45.35 20.80 38.14
CA MET A 227 46.64 20.52 38.78
C MET A 227 47.66 21.61 38.47
N LEU A 228 47.81 22.02 37.21
CA LEU A 228 48.73 23.08 36.82
C LEU A 228 48.41 24.40 37.53
N ILE A 229 47.14 24.81 37.59
CA ILE A 229 46.71 26.02 38.31
C ILE A 229 47.08 25.92 39.79
N ARG A 230 46.82 24.76 40.42
CA ARG A 230 47.18 24.53 41.83
C ARG A 230 48.69 24.62 42.06
N ASP A 231 49.51 24.10 41.15
CA ASP A 231 50.96 24.18 41.24
C ASP A 231 51.43 25.64 41.11
N TYR A 232 50.89 26.41 40.15
CA TYR A 232 51.17 27.84 40.02
C TYR A 232 50.76 28.66 41.25
N GLU A 233 49.63 28.33 41.89
CA GLU A 233 49.19 28.98 43.13
C GLU A 233 50.15 28.76 44.31
N GLN A 234 50.92 27.66 44.33
CA GLN A 234 51.97 27.47 45.33
C GLN A 234 53.12 28.47 45.13
N TYR A 235 53.44 28.83 43.89
CA TYR A 235 54.53 29.75 43.56
C TYR A 235 54.14 31.23 43.69
N ASP A 236 52.91 31.61 43.36
CA ASP A 236 52.37 32.95 43.60
C ASP A 236 50.98 32.90 44.26
N PRO A 237 50.92 33.02 45.60
CA PRO A 237 49.66 33.03 46.35
C PRO A 237 48.71 34.17 45.95
N HIS A 238 49.19 35.21 45.28
CA HIS A 238 48.41 36.38 44.90
C HIS A 238 47.79 36.25 43.50
N LEU A 239 48.05 35.17 42.76
CA LEU A 239 47.50 34.94 41.42
C LEU A 239 45.96 35.03 41.37
N ARG A 240 45.26 34.38 42.32
CA ARG A 240 43.80 34.48 42.41
C ARG A 240 43.34 35.90 42.73
N GLY A 241 44.05 36.58 43.62
CA GLY A 241 43.74 37.95 44.01
C GLY A 241 43.92 38.94 42.86
N LYS A 242 44.98 38.78 42.04
CA LYS A 242 45.21 39.57 40.83
C LYS A 242 44.18 39.25 39.74
N ALA A 243 43.90 37.98 39.46
CA ALA A 243 42.86 37.59 38.50
C ALA A 243 41.47 38.12 38.89
N ALA A 244 41.14 38.10 40.19
CA ALA A 244 39.90 38.67 40.71
C ALA A 244 39.85 40.21 40.64
N LYS A 245 40.99 40.89 40.83
CA LYS A 245 41.08 42.37 40.82
C LYS A 245 41.21 42.98 39.42
N GLU A 246 41.92 42.33 38.51
CA GLU A 246 42.16 42.81 37.15
C GLU A 246 40.98 42.52 36.21
N GLY A 247 40.03 41.68 36.66
CA GLY A 247 38.99 41.09 35.82
C GLY A 247 39.61 40.10 34.84
N ASN A 248 38.85 39.09 34.38
CA ASN A 248 39.42 38.07 33.49
C ASN A 248 39.94 38.71 32.17
N PRO A 249 41.27 38.82 31.97
CA PRO A 249 41.82 39.46 30.77
C PRO A 249 41.66 38.58 29.53
N TRP A 250 41.27 37.32 29.72
CA TRP A 250 41.00 36.35 28.67
C TRP A 250 39.57 36.40 28.13
N VAL A 251 38.66 37.18 28.73
CA VAL A 251 37.30 37.34 28.19
C VAL A 251 37.39 38.02 26.84
N ARG A 252 37.03 37.28 25.79
CA ARG A 252 37.01 37.73 24.39
C ARG A 252 35.67 37.34 23.79
N GLY A 253 34.95 38.32 23.27
CA GLY A 253 33.68 38.10 22.59
C GLY A 253 33.52 39.02 21.39
N ILE A 254 32.34 39.01 20.81
CA ILE A 254 31.92 39.94 19.77
C ILE A 254 30.60 40.61 20.15
N VAL A 255 30.38 41.80 19.64
CA VAL A 255 29.07 42.45 19.65
C VAL A 255 28.18 41.71 18.67
N GLU A 256 27.11 41.09 19.16
CA GLU A 256 26.11 40.40 18.33
C GLU A 256 25.13 41.41 17.75
N ARG A 257 24.69 42.35 18.58
CA ARG A 257 23.71 43.36 18.23
C ARG A 257 23.98 44.64 19.00
N ALA A 258 23.80 45.78 18.33
CA ALA A 258 23.76 47.09 18.95
C ALA A 258 22.40 47.73 18.65
N SER A 259 21.86 48.47 19.60
CA SER A 259 20.69 49.31 19.36
C SER A 259 21.01 50.39 18.33
N GLU A 260 20.10 50.63 17.40
CA GLU A 260 20.22 51.74 16.42
C GLU A 260 20.17 53.10 17.12
N ASP A 261 19.49 53.17 18.27
CA ASP A 261 19.50 54.36 19.10
C ASP A 261 20.82 54.48 19.87
N SER A 262 21.74 55.25 19.31
CA SER A 262 23.02 55.62 19.92
C SER A 262 22.88 56.34 21.27
N ARG A 263 21.71 56.94 21.57
CA ARG A 263 21.42 57.54 22.88
C ARG A 263 21.05 56.49 23.91
N ALA A 264 20.43 55.38 23.52
CA ALA A 264 20.16 54.27 24.42
C ALA A 264 21.44 53.48 24.74
N GLY A 265 22.31 53.30 23.73
CA GLY A 265 23.64 52.69 23.89
C GLY A 265 23.61 51.22 24.33
N LEU A 266 22.50 50.52 24.07
CA LEU A 266 22.30 49.11 24.41
C LEU A 266 23.05 48.18 23.44
N ILE A 267 23.77 47.21 24.00
CA ILE A 267 24.62 46.28 23.26
C ILE A 267 24.42 44.88 23.82
N TRP A 268 24.32 43.90 22.92
CA TRP A 268 24.34 42.47 23.22
C TRP A 268 25.66 41.87 22.73
N ILE A 269 26.28 41.05 23.57
CA ILE A 269 27.58 40.44 23.33
C ILE A 269 27.52 38.92 23.48
N SER A 270 28.35 38.23 22.70
CA SER A 270 28.38 36.77 22.55
C SER A 270 29.08 36.03 23.70
N ILE A 271 29.16 36.66 24.87
CA ILE A 271 29.87 36.14 26.05
C ILE A 271 29.00 36.38 27.28
N GLY A 272 28.89 35.37 28.14
CA GLY A 272 28.03 35.37 29.30
C GLY A 272 28.72 34.92 30.59
N SER A 273 27.92 34.49 31.55
CA SER A 273 28.41 34.01 32.86
C SER A 273 29.32 32.78 32.76
N GLN A 274 29.13 31.91 31.76
CA GLN A 274 30.01 30.76 31.53
C GLN A 274 31.41 31.19 31.09
N ASP A 275 31.52 32.32 30.40
CA ASP A 275 32.79 32.90 29.96
C ASP A 275 33.48 33.73 31.05
N GLY A 276 32.86 33.80 32.23
CA GLY A 276 33.38 34.57 33.38
C GLY A 276 33.06 36.06 33.32
N VAL A 277 32.07 36.48 32.53
CA VAL A 277 31.54 37.85 32.56
C VAL A 277 30.73 38.04 33.84
N GLN A 278 30.90 39.17 34.52
CA GLN A 278 30.18 39.52 35.74
C GLN A 278 29.26 40.73 35.54
N LEU A 279 28.18 40.79 36.33
CA LEU A 279 27.26 41.91 36.31
C LEU A 279 27.95 43.17 36.85
N GLY A 280 27.81 44.30 36.17
CA GLY A 280 28.53 45.54 36.47
C GLY A 280 29.97 45.62 35.92
N GLN A 281 30.50 44.53 35.37
CA GLN A 281 31.82 44.53 34.74
C GLN A 281 31.86 45.48 33.54
N VAL A 282 32.97 46.21 33.39
CA VAL A 282 33.21 47.08 32.25
C VAL A 282 34.01 46.32 31.20
N LEU A 283 33.50 46.33 29.97
CA LEU A 283 34.12 45.69 28.81
C LEU A 283 34.49 46.76 27.78
N SER A 284 35.63 46.56 27.12
CA SER A 284 36.13 47.43 26.06
C SER A 284 35.74 46.87 24.69
N ILE A 285 35.33 47.75 23.78
CA ILE A 285 34.85 47.43 22.44
C ILE A 285 35.86 47.96 21.42
N HIS A 286 36.24 47.14 20.45
CA HIS A 286 37.26 47.41 19.46
C HIS A 286 36.77 47.05 18.05
N ARG A 287 37.05 47.89 17.05
CA ARG A 287 36.75 47.66 15.63
C ARG A 287 38.05 47.66 14.84
N GLY A 288 38.39 46.54 14.19
CA GLY A 288 39.66 46.43 13.46
C GLY A 288 40.89 46.71 14.34
N GLY A 289 40.82 46.38 15.64
CA GLY A 289 41.88 46.66 16.61
C GLY A 289 41.91 48.09 17.16
N GLN A 290 41.09 49.01 16.64
CA GLN A 290 40.94 50.36 17.18
C GLN A 290 39.89 50.39 18.28
N PHE A 291 40.18 51.08 19.37
CA PHE A 291 39.25 51.26 20.47
C PHE A 291 38.05 52.12 20.04
N VAL A 292 36.84 51.59 20.24
CA VAL A 292 35.57 52.26 19.90
C VAL A 292 34.92 52.85 21.14
N GLY A 293 34.88 52.10 22.24
CA GLY A 293 34.23 52.54 23.47
C GLY A 293 34.23 51.49 24.57
N ARG A 294 33.48 51.77 25.64
CA ARG A 294 33.30 50.88 26.78
C ARG A 294 31.83 50.69 27.10
N MET A 295 31.47 49.48 27.50
CA MET A 295 30.14 49.15 28.00
C MET A 295 30.22 48.58 29.42
N ARG A 296 29.19 48.83 30.22
CA ARG A 296 28.96 48.16 31.51
C ARG A 296 27.89 47.10 31.32
N VAL A 297 28.16 45.89 31.79
CA VAL A 297 27.20 44.77 31.75
C VAL A 297 26.07 45.05 32.73
N GLU A 298 24.83 45.09 32.24
CA GLU A 298 23.61 45.37 33.04
C GLU A 298 22.78 44.10 33.26
N ALA A 299 22.77 43.17 32.28
CA ALA A 299 22.10 41.89 32.38
C ALA A 299 23.01 40.77 31.82
N LEU A 300 22.87 39.58 32.38
CA LEU A 300 23.78 38.46 32.16
C LEU A 300 22.99 37.16 32.04
N ASP A 301 23.25 36.39 30.97
CA ASP A 301 22.77 35.03 30.77
C ASP A 301 23.97 34.06 30.75
N ARG A 302 23.75 32.75 30.49
CA ARG A 302 24.81 31.73 30.41
C ARG A 302 25.82 32.05 29.30
N ASN A 303 25.32 32.37 28.10
CA ASN A 303 26.14 32.48 26.89
C ASN A 303 26.17 33.89 26.29
N THR A 304 25.35 34.80 26.81
CA THR A 304 25.25 36.17 26.31
C THR A 304 25.18 37.15 27.47
N ALA A 305 25.56 38.38 27.19
CA ALA A 305 25.40 39.49 28.12
C ALA A 305 24.83 40.69 27.38
N GLN A 306 24.09 41.50 28.12
CA GLN A 306 23.58 42.77 27.66
C GLN A 306 24.16 43.86 28.55
N GLY A 307 24.62 44.92 27.91
CA GLY A 307 25.14 46.07 28.63
C GLY A 307 24.88 47.35 27.90
N ARG A 308 25.29 48.43 28.55
CA ARG A 308 25.09 49.78 28.06
C ARG A 308 26.42 50.49 27.93
N LEU A 309 26.59 51.27 26.88
CA LEU A 309 27.74 52.17 26.74
C LEU A 309 27.82 53.10 27.95
N LEU A 310 29.05 53.31 28.42
CA LEU A 310 29.34 54.34 29.42
C LEU A 310 28.95 55.71 28.86
N GLU A 311 28.56 56.62 29.75
CA GLU A 311 28.03 57.94 29.38
C GLU A 311 28.98 58.75 28.50
N GLU A 312 30.29 58.60 28.71
CA GLU A 312 31.33 59.27 27.93
C GLU A 312 31.30 58.92 26.43
N PHE A 313 30.78 57.73 26.08
CA PHE A 313 30.68 57.19 24.71
C PHE A 313 29.26 57.25 24.13
N ARG A 314 28.24 57.34 24.98
CA ARG A 314 26.83 57.36 24.58
C ARG A 314 26.54 58.56 23.67
N GLY A 315 25.89 58.32 22.53
CA GLY A 315 25.59 59.34 21.51
C GLY A 315 26.79 59.83 20.70
N LYS A 316 28.02 59.40 21.01
CA LYS A 316 29.23 59.77 20.25
C LYS A 316 29.75 58.65 19.37
N VAL A 317 29.55 57.40 19.78
CA VAL A 317 29.98 56.22 19.04
C VAL A 317 28.84 55.22 18.90
N THR A 318 28.83 54.52 17.77
CA THR A 318 27.86 53.45 17.49
C THR A 318 28.63 52.15 17.23
N PRO A 319 28.70 51.25 18.23
CA PRO A 319 29.19 49.88 18.04
C PRO A 319 28.39 49.17 16.96
N ARG A 320 29.05 48.27 16.23
CA ARG A 320 28.45 47.48 15.15
C ARG A 320 28.54 46.01 15.51
N ALA A 321 27.62 45.21 14.96
CA ALA A 321 27.74 43.76 15.01
C ALA A 321 29.09 43.34 14.41
N GLY A 322 29.79 42.44 15.10
CA GLY A 322 31.15 41.98 14.77
C GLY A 322 32.29 42.78 15.41
N ASP A 323 32.01 43.90 16.10
CA ASP A 323 33.05 44.57 16.90
C ASP A 323 33.53 43.65 18.03
N HIS A 324 34.83 43.61 18.30
CA HIS A 324 35.41 42.74 19.32
C HIS A 324 35.25 43.32 20.71
N VAL A 325 34.93 42.45 21.67
CA VAL A 325 34.77 42.81 23.08
C VAL A 325 35.86 42.13 23.89
N ARG A 326 36.51 42.88 24.77
CA ARG A 326 37.57 42.38 25.67
C ARG A 326 37.37 42.91 27.08
N GLY A 327 37.72 42.09 28.08
CA GLY A 327 37.82 42.56 29.46
C GLY A 327 38.64 43.85 29.53
N ALA A 328 38.06 44.93 30.07
CA ALA A 328 38.80 46.17 30.22
C ALA A 328 39.74 46.05 31.43
N PRO A 329 41.04 46.34 31.31
CA PRO A 329 41.88 46.49 32.49
C PRO A 329 41.27 47.59 33.35
N ASN A 330 41.09 47.32 34.64
CA ASN A 330 40.53 48.27 35.60
C ASN A 330 41.37 49.55 35.65
N PHE A 331 41.00 50.55 34.85
CA PHE A 331 41.45 51.93 35.00
C PHE A 331 40.36 52.67 35.78
N GLY A 332 40.50 52.71 37.10
CA GLY A 332 39.65 53.58 37.94
C GLY A 332 39.16 53.03 39.27
N SER A 333 39.89 52.16 39.96
CA SER A 333 39.75 52.05 41.43
C SER A 333 40.95 52.69 42.13
N THR A 334 41.15 53.98 41.89
CA THR A 334 41.75 54.81 42.93
C THR A 334 40.69 55.01 43.99
N GLU A 335 40.96 54.45 45.15
CA GLU A 335 40.42 54.73 46.48
C GLU A 335 39.51 55.98 46.56
N LYS A 336 38.33 55.77 47.16
CA LYS A 336 37.72 56.74 48.05
C LYS A 336 37.54 56.09 49.40
#